data_AF-A0A7J7MVF1-F1
#
_entry.id   AF-A0A7J7MVF1-F1
#
_cell.length_a   1.000
_cell.length_b   1.000
_cell.length_c   1.000
_cell.angle_alpha   90.00
_cell.angle_beta   90.00
_cell.angle_gamma   90.00
#
_symmetry.space_group_name_H-M   'P 1'
#
loop_
_entity.id
_entity.type
_entity.pdbx_description
1 polymer ?
#
loop_
_entity_poly.entity_id
_entity_poly.type
_entity_poly.pdbx_seq_one_letter_code
_entity_poly.pdbx_strand_id
1 'polypeptide(L)'
;MLYGKHPFSGNTPKETFDQILEKEPNLVGDQTALIDLIAKLLNKDPLERITLEGIKSHRFFEGVDWETILDISRPPYIPNCANIIMEETEKIDVVSFVRECYLADAMEDIEIGKTAKE
;
A
#
# COMPACT_ATOMS: atom_id res chain seq x y z
N MET A 1 3.51 -5.21 -7.67
CA MET A 1 2.50 -4.14 -7.78
C MET A 1 2.78 -3.32 -9.03
N LEU A 2 1.75 -2.83 -9.74
CA LEU A 2 1.94 -2.19 -11.05
C LEU A 2 2.61 -0.81 -10.96
N TYR A 3 2.15 0.06 -10.05
CA TYR A 3 2.55 1.47 -10.03
C TYR A 3 3.68 1.80 -9.06
N GLY A 4 4.02 0.90 -8.13
CA GLY A 4 5.07 1.12 -7.12
C GLY A 4 4.81 2.28 -6.14
N LYS A 5 3.71 3.02 -6.30
CA LYS A 5 3.28 4.14 -5.47
C LYS A 5 1.80 4.00 -5.12
N HIS A 6 1.40 4.64 -4.03
CA HIS A 6 0.00 4.69 -3.62
C HIS A 6 -0.80 5.67 -4.51
N PRO A 7 -2.09 5.39 -4.78
CA PRO A 7 -2.92 6.18 -5.70
C PRO A 7 -3.32 7.55 -5.14
N PHE A 8 -3.34 7.73 -3.82
CA PHE A 8 -3.67 8.98 -3.13
C PHE A 8 -2.46 9.43 -2.31
N SER A 9 -1.77 10.48 -2.74
CA SER A 9 -0.57 11.00 -2.10
C SER A 9 -0.68 12.51 -1.92
N GLY A 10 -0.84 12.97 -0.69
CA GLY A 10 -0.71 14.38 -0.31
C GLY A 10 0.66 14.65 0.31
N ASN A 11 1.05 15.92 0.39
CA ASN A 11 2.25 16.33 1.10
C ASN A 11 2.05 16.30 2.62
N THR A 12 0.80 16.31 3.07
CA THR A 12 0.42 16.15 4.48
C THR A 12 -0.56 14.98 4.67
N PRO A 13 -0.67 14.42 5.88
CA PRO A 13 -1.64 13.37 6.18
C PRO A 13 -3.08 13.84 5.90
N LYS A 14 -3.42 15.08 6.30
CA LYS A 14 -4.73 15.68 6.05
C LYS A 14 -5.05 15.72 4.55
N GLU A 15 -4.13 16.24 3.75
CA GLU A 15 -4.30 16.28 2.29
C GLU A 15 -4.46 14.87 1.70
N THR A 16 -3.76 13.88 2.24
CA THR A 16 -3.91 12.48 1.81
C THR A 16 -5.31 11.94 2.13
N PHE A 17 -5.87 12.23 3.31
CA PHE A 17 -7.25 11.86 3.65
C PHE A 17 -8.27 12.55 2.76
N ASP A 18 -8.10 13.85 2.52
CA ASP A 18 -8.98 14.63 1.64
C ASP A 18 -8.95 14.03 0.22
N GLN A 19 -7.76 13.65 -0.29
CA GLN A 19 -7.62 12.95 -1.57
C GLN A 19 -8.31 11.56 -1.56
N ILE A 20 -8.24 10.81 -0.46
CA ILE A 20 -8.93 9.51 -0.34
C ILE A 20 -10.45 9.69 -0.38
N LEU A 21 -10.99 10.78 0.13
CA LEU A 21 -12.44 11.02 0.14
C LEU A 21 -12.94 11.58 -1.19
N GLU A 22 -12.24 12.58 -1.73
CA GLU A 22 -12.77 13.42 -2.82
C GLU A 22 -12.19 13.09 -4.19
N LYS A 23 -10.95 12.60 -4.24
CA LYS A 23 -10.23 12.45 -5.51
C LYS A 23 -10.47 11.06 -6.11
N GLU A 24 -10.76 11.03 -7.40
CA GLU A 24 -10.72 9.78 -8.16
C GLU A 24 -9.27 9.35 -8.42
N PRO A 25 -8.96 8.04 -8.33
CA PRO A 25 -7.60 7.56 -8.53
C PRO A 25 -7.16 7.82 -9.97
N ASN A 26 -6.04 8.53 -10.15
CA ASN A 26 -5.45 8.73 -11.47
C ASN A 26 -4.68 7.46 -11.88
N LEU A 27 -5.38 6.55 -12.56
CA LEU A 27 -4.82 5.33 -13.12
C LEU A 27 -4.22 5.65 -14.49
N VAL A 28 -2.90 5.79 -14.52
CA VAL A 28 -2.17 6.10 -15.76
C VAL A 28 -2.02 4.82 -16.60
N GLY A 29 -2.43 4.83 -17.86
CA GLY A 29 -2.23 3.73 -18.82
C GLY A 29 -3.45 3.42 -19.70
N ASP A 30 -3.30 2.43 -20.58
CA ASP A 30 -4.39 1.93 -21.42
C ASP A 30 -5.47 1.23 -20.60
N GLN A 31 -6.74 1.34 -21.01
CA GLN A 31 -7.88 0.67 -20.35
C GLN A 31 -7.76 -0.85 -20.43
N THR A 32 -7.04 -1.42 -19.46
CA THR A 32 -6.85 -2.86 -19.29
C THR A 32 -7.80 -3.40 -18.23
N ALA A 33 -8.02 -4.72 -18.21
CA ALA A 33 -8.82 -5.39 -17.19
C ALA A 33 -8.31 -5.14 -15.76
N LEU A 34 -7.02 -4.82 -15.59
CA LEU A 34 -6.45 -4.44 -14.30
C LEU A 34 -6.90 -3.03 -13.87
N ILE A 35 -6.85 -2.05 -14.76
CA ILE A 35 -7.29 -0.68 -14.47
C ILE A 35 -8.78 -0.68 -14.09
N ASP A 36 -9.61 -1.44 -14.82
CA ASP A 36 -11.03 -1.62 -14.51
C ASP A 36 -11.24 -2.23 -13.12
N LEU A 37 -10.47 -3.26 -12.76
CA LEU A 37 -10.53 -3.86 -11.43
C LEU A 37 -10.15 -2.86 -10.33
N ILE A 38 -9.07 -2.10 -10.53
CA ILE A 38 -8.61 -1.10 -9.54
C ILE A 38 -9.64 0.01 -9.37
N ALA A 39 -10.27 0.46 -10.45
CA ALA A 39 -11.34 1.46 -10.40
C ALA A 39 -12.53 0.98 -9.55
N LYS A 40 -12.96 -0.28 -9.74
CA LYS A 40 -14.06 -0.87 -8.97
C LYS A 40 -13.70 -1.14 -7.50
N LEU A 41 -12.44 -1.46 -7.21
CA LEU A 41 -11.95 -1.64 -5.83
C LEU A 41 -11.87 -0.31 -5.07
N LEU A 42 -11.45 0.75 -5.76
CA LEU A 42 -11.30 2.10 -5.19
C LEU A 42 -12.57 2.94 -5.30
N ASN A 43 -13.73 2.30 -5.51
CA ASN A 43 -15.01 2.98 -5.48
C ASN A 43 -15.29 3.55 -4.07
N LYS A 44 -15.66 4.83 -4.01
CA LYS A 44 -15.90 5.56 -2.76
C LYS A 44 -17.16 5.05 -2.07
N ASP A 45 -18.18 4.74 -2.84
CA ASP A 45 -19.41 4.17 -2.31
C ASP A 45 -19.16 2.69 -1.94
N PRO A 46 -19.30 2.31 -0.66
CA PRO A 46 -19.12 0.93 -0.24
C PRO A 46 -20.17 -0.03 -0.81
N LEU A 47 -21.35 0.44 -1.22
CA LEU A 47 -22.42 -0.39 -1.79
C LEU A 47 -22.14 -0.73 -3.26
N GLU A 48 -21.58 0.23 -4.00
CA GLU A 48 -21.17 0.08 -5.41
C GLU A 48 -19.74 -0.48 -5.54
N ARG A 49 -19.04 -0.68 -4.42
CA ARG A 49 -17.71 -1.30 -4.39
C ARG A 49 -17.82 -2.77 -4.74
N ILE A 50 -16.91 -3.25 -5.58
CA ILE A 50 -16.88 -4.65 -5.99
C ILE A 50 -16.81 -5.60 -4.80
N THR A 51 -17.64 -6.63 -4.83
CA THR A 51 -17.67 -7.68 -3.81
C THR A 51 -16.60 -8.74 -4.05
N LEU A 52 -16.35 -9.59 -3.07
CA LEU A 52 -15.39 -10.69 -3.19
C LEU A 52 -15.68 -11.61 -4.39
N GLU A 53 -16.95 -11.93 -4.64
CA GLU A 53 -17.34 -12.73 -5.80
C GLU A 53 -17.07 -12.00 -7.13
N GLY A 54 -17.30 -10.68 -7.16
CA GLY A 54 -16.97 -9.84 -8.30
C GLY A 54 -15.47 -9.78 -8.57
N ILE A 55 -14.64 -9.76 -7.52
CA ILE A 55 -13.18 -9.80 -7.65
C ILE A 55 -12.75 -11.15 -8.25
N LYS A 56 -13.24 -12.27 -7.69
CA LYS A 56 -12.87 -13.61 -8.16
C LYS A 56 -13.24 -13.89 -9.61
N SER A 57 -14.38 -13.35 -10.05
CA SER A 57 -14.91 -13.49 -11.41
C SER A 57 -14.41 -12.42 -12.39
N HIS A 58 -13.53 -11.51 -11.95
CA HIS A 58 -13.04 -10.45 -12.81
C HIS A 58 -12.16 -10.98 -13.94
N ARG A 59 -12.23 -10.36 -15.13
CA ARG A 59 -11.37 -10.69 -16.29
C ARG A 59 -9.87 -10.64 -16.00
N PHE A 60 -9.48 -9.88 -14.97
CA PHE A 60 -8.08 -9.83 -14.54
C PHE A 60 -7.59 -11.15 -13.95
N PHE A 61 -8.48 -11.91 -13.29
CA PHE A 61 -8.20 -13.21 -12.70
C PHE A 61 -8.73 -14.37 -13.57
N GLU A 62 -9.00 -14.12 -14.86
CA GLU A 62 -9.41 -15.16 -15.78
C GLU A 62 -8.31 -16.24 -15.88
N GLY A 63 -8.68 -17.49 -15.61
CA GLY A 63 -7.73 -18.62 -15.58
C GLY A 63 -7.07 -18.88 -14.23
N VAL A 64 -7.39 -18.12 -13.18
CA VAL A 64 -6.98 -18.42 -11.81
C VAL A 64 -7.94 -19.41 -11.18
N ASP A 65 -7.41 -20.55 -10.74
CA ASP A 65 -8.15 -21.49 -9.89
C ASP A 65 -7.92 -21.12 -8.41
N TRP A 66 -8.99 -20.62 -7.79
CA TRP A 66 -8.98 -20.15 -6.41
C TRP A 66 -8.90 -21.29 -5.39
N GLU A 67 -9.29 -22.52 -5.75
CA GLU A 67 -9.24 -23.68 -4.87
C GLU A 67 -7.81 -24.24 -4.78
N THR A 68 -7.07 -24.23 -5.89
CA THR A 68 -5.69 -24.75 -5.94
C THR A 68 -4.62 -23.69 -5.65
N ILE A 69 -5.01 -22.45 -5.39
CA ILE A 69 -4.07 -21.33 -5.21
C ILE A 69 -3.16 -21.52 -3.98
N LEU A 70 -3.62 -22.27 -2.98
CA LEU A 70 -2.85 -22.61 -1.79
C LEU A 70 -1.86 -23.74 -2.03
N ASP A 71 -2.12 -24.59 -3.03
CA ASP A 71 -1.31 -25.75 -3.39
C ASP A 71 -0.25 -25.43 -4.45
N ILE A 72 0.01 -24.13 -4.72
CA ILE A 72 1.01 -23.69 -5.70
C ILE A 72 2.39 -24.22 -5.29
N SER A 73 2.89 -25.17 -6.07
CA SER A 73 4.17 -25.85 -5.82
C SER A 73 5.40 -24.94 -5.98
N ARG A 74 5.30 -23.87 -6.76
CA ARG A 74 6.40 -22.93 -6.99
C ARG A 74 5.90 -21.49 -7.19
N PRO A 75 6.15 -20.56 -6.24
CA PRO A 75 5.81 -19.15 -6.43
C PRO A 75 6.70 -18.50 -7.50
N PRO A 76 6.23 -17.44 -8.17
CA PRO A 76 6.97 -16.77 -9.26
C PRO A 76 8.27 -16.10 -8.78
N TYR A 77 8.34 -15.71 -7.51
CA TYR A 77 9.55 -15.20 -6.87
C TYR A 77 9.97 -16.14 -5.75
N ILE A 78 11.19 -16.67 -5.84
CA ILE A 78 11.82 -17.47 -4.80
C ILE A 78 13.04 -16.66 -4.31
N PRO A 79 13.04 -16.15 -3.07
CA PRO A 79 14.18 -15.41 -2.56
C PRO A 79 15.42 -16.31 -2.51
N ASN A 80 16.57 -15.78 -2.89
CA ASN A 80 17.83 -16.51 -2.85
C ASN A 80 18.36 -16.57 -1.41
N CYS A 81 18.35 -17.76 -0.79
CA CYS A 81 18.80 -17.96 0.58
C CYS A 81 20.28 -17.61 0.82
N ALA A 82 21.13 -17.53 -0.21
CA ALA A 82 22.52 -17.14 -0.06
C ALA A 82 22.68 -15.67 0.40
N ASN A 83 21.76 -14.79 0.00
CA ASN A 83 21.78 -13.38 0.42
C ASN A 83 21.22 -13.19 1.84
N ILE A 84 20.35 -14.09 2.30
CA ILE A 84 19.74 -14.05 3.65
C ILE A 84 20.78 -14.34 4.76
N ILE A 85 21.88 -15.02 4.42
CA ILE A 85 22.95 -15.37 5.36
C ILE A 85 24.12 -14.37 5.29
N MET A 86 24.22 -13.58 4.20
CA MET A 86 25.31 -12.62 3.98
C MET A 86 24.93 -11.17 4.23
N GLU A 87 23.66 -10.81 4.06
CA GLU A 87 23.12 -9.61 4.71
C GLU A 87 22.83 -10.05 6.15
N GLU A 88 23.65 -9.59 7.11
CA GLU A 88 23.14 -9.36 8.45
C GLU A 88 21.80 -8.67 8.24
N THR A 89 20.70 -9.39 8.49
CA THR A 89 19.41 -8.76 8.50
C THR A 89 19.56 -7.69 9.57
N GLU A 90 19.69 -6.43 9.17
CA GLU A 90 19.12 -5.34 9.93
C GLU A 90 17.65 -5.74 10.03
N LYS A 91 17.35 -6.56 11.05
CA LYS A 91 16.02 -6.83 11.50
C LYS A 91 15.51 -5.44 11.76
N ILE A 92 14.65 -4.93 10.88
CA ILE A 92 13.95 -3.69 11.14
C ILE A 92 13.15 -4.00 12.40
N ASP A 93 13.71 -3.61 13.53
CA ASP A 93 13.03 -3.68 14.80
C ASP A 93 11.92 -2.65 14.69
N VAL A 94 10.73 -3.14 14.32
CA VAL A 94 9.56 -2.31 14.09
C VAL A 94 9.29 -1.43 15.31
N VAL A 95 9.66 -1.90 16.51
CA VAL A 95 9.53 -1.14 17.76
C VAL A 95 10.53 0.01 17.82
N SER A 96 11.81 -0.21 17.47
CA SER A 96 12.81 0.87 17.43
C SER A 96 12.46 1.91 16.37
N PHE A 97 12.10 1.47 15.16
CA PHE A 97 11.74 2.34 14.05
C PHE A 97 10.52 3.22 14.38
N VAL A 98 9.45 2.61 14.91
CA VAL A 98 8.24 3.35 15.30
C VAL A 98 8.56 4.33 16.43
N ARG A 99 9.37 3.91 17.42
CA ARG A 99 9.75 4.78 18.54
C ARG A 99 10.59 5.97 18.07
N GLU A 100 11.48 5.78 17.11
CA GLU A 100 12.31 6.84 16.54
C GLU A 100 11.47 7.85 15.76
N CYS A 101 10.49 7.41 14.97
CA CYS A 101 9.52 8.30 14.31
C CYS A 101 8.72 9.14 15.32
N TYR A 102 8.18 8.52 16.37
CA TYR A 102 7.40 9.27 17.38
C TYR A 102 8.26 10.21 18.25
N LEU A 103 9.53 9.86 18.49
CA LEU A 103 10.44 10.72 19.24
C LEU A 103 10.92 11.91 18.42
N ALA A 104 11.12 11.75 17.10
CA ALA A 104 11.46 12.84 16.21
C ALA A 104 10.38 13.93 16.22
N ASP A 105 9.11 13.55 16.10
CA ASP A 105 7.97 14.48 16.17
C ASP A 105 7.89 15.19 17.55
N ALA A 106 8.15 14.45 18.64
CA ALA A 106 8.13 15.01 19.99
C ALA A 106 9.31 15.97 20.29
N MET A 107 10.45 15.79 19.62
CA MET A 107 11.59 16.71 19.75
C MET A 107 11.35 18.01 18.97
N GLU A 108 10.66 17.94 17.83
CA GLU A 108 10.27 19.10 17.02
C GLU A 108 9.30 20.02 17.80
N ASP A 109 8.34 19.42 18.53
CA ASP A 109 7.41 20.15 19.40
C ASP A 109 8.11 20.87 20.58
N ILE A 110 9.18 20.30 21.13
CA ILE A 110 9.96 20.90 22.22
C ILE A 110 10.80 22.08 21.72
N GLU A 111 11.28 22.03 20.47
CA GLU A 111 12.11 23.08 19.87
C GLU A 111 11.28 24.29 19.43
N ILE A 112 10.05 24.06 18.94
CA ILE A 112 9.04 25.10 18.68
C ILE A 112 8.58 25.77 19.99
N GLY A 113 8.46 25.01 21.09
CA GLY A 113 8.09 25.55 22.40
C GLY A 113 9.17 26.41 23.07
N LYS A 114 10.45 26.25 22.71
CA LYS A 114 11.56 27.07 23.24
C LYS A 114 11.76 28.38 22.47
N THR A 115 11.52 28.38 21.16
CA THR A 115 11.64 29.57 20.30
C THR A 115 10.49 30.57 20.46
N ALA A 116 9.37 30.16 21.04
CA ALA A 116 8.23 31.04 21.32
C ALA A 116 8.30 31.79 22.67
N LYS A 117 9.41 31.67 23.42
CA LYS A 117 9.53 32.24 24.79
C LYS A 117 10.72 33.19 25.01
N GLU A 118 11.37 33.67 23.95
CA GLU A 118 12.26 34.84 23.98
C GLU A 118 11.59 36.09 23.40
#